data_AF-A0ABD2KY65-F1
#
_entry.id   AF-A0ABD2KY65-F1
#
_cell.length_a   1.000
_cell.length_b   1.000
_cell.length_c   1.000
_cell.angle_alpha   90.00
_cell.angle_beta   90.00
_cell.angle_gamma   90.00
#
_symmetry.space_group_name_H-M   'P 1'
#
loop_
_entity.id
_entity.type
_entity.pdbx_description
1 polymer ?
#
loop_
_entity_poly.entity_id
_entity_poly.type
_entity_poly.pdbx_seq_one_letter_code
_entity_poly.pdbx_strand_id
1 'polypeptide(L)'
;MLFDHIAACLADYMREQNLTSHSKMPLGFTFSFPCQQNGLTNAVLTNWTKGFTASGVVGENVVYMLRDAFKRRGDVDIDVVALLNDTTGTMLACSFIEQHCYVGVIVGTGCNAAYMERLENVPKLKGIVNSAEDGLPAEMCVNTEWGGFGDDGALDQFLTIYDQQLDQQSLNPGRQRFEKTISGMYMGEIVRLALEDLARRGLLFSGDSTRISERGCISTKMV
;
A
#
# COMPACT_ATOMS: atom_id res chain seq x y z
N MET A 1 10.50 4.30 -19.04
CA MET A 1 9.95 3.30 -18.08
C MET A 1 9.37 4.02 -16.87
N LEU A 2 8.54 3.39 -16.02
CA LEU A 2 7.75 4.00 -14.93
C LEU A 2 8.46 5.15 -14.17
N PHE A 3 9.71 4.92 -13.72
CA PHE A 3 10.47 5.92 -12.96
C PHE A 3 10.94 7.12 -13.78
N ASP A 4 11.15 6.97 -15.10
CA ASP A 4 11.45 8.12 -15.97
C ASP A 4 10.23 9.05 -16.09
N HIS A 5 9.02 8.48 -16.11
CA HIS A 5 7.79 9.25 -16.09
C HIS A 5 7.61 9.98 -14.76
N ILE A 6 7.83 9.30 -13.63
CA ILE A 6 7.81 9.93 -12.29
C ILE A 6 8.81 11.07 -12.22
N ALA A 7 10.04 10.86 -12.69
CA ALA A 7 11.09 11.89 -12.70
C ALA A 7 10.72 13.09 -13.60
N ALA A 8 10.05 12.84 -14.73
CA ALA A 8 9.54 13.91 -15.59
C ALA A 8 8.45 14.74 -14.91
N CYS A 9 7.47 14.10 -14.28
CA CYS A 9 6.43 14.80 -13.53
C CYS A 9 6.99 15.64 -12.38
N LEU A 10 8.00 15.13 -11.67
CA LEU A 10 8.69 15.90 -10.62
C LEU A 10 9.45 17.10 -11.19
N ALA A 11 10.10 16.95 -12.33
CA ALA A 11 10.78 18.06 -13.00
C ALA A 11 9.80 19.14 -13.48
N ASP A 12 8.64 18.75 -14.00
CA ASP A 12 7.56 19.68 -14.36
C ASP A 12 7.07 20.43 -13.12
N TYR A 13 6.80 19.73 -12.03
CA TYR A 13 6.39 20.34 -10.76
C TYR A 13 7.43 21.33 -10.21
N MET A 14 8.72 20.96 -10.21
CA MET A 14 9.78 21.86 -9.75
C MET A 14 9.86 23.13 -10.60
N ARG A 15 9.64 23.04 -11.91
CA ARG A 15 9.58 24.22 -12.79
C ARG A 15 8.37 25.09 -12.47
N GLU A 16 7.20 24.50 -12.33
CA GLU A 16 5.95 25.22 -12.02
C GLU A 16 6.01 25.95 -10.67
N GLN A 17 6.66 25.35 -9.68
CA GLN A 17 6.80 25.91 -8.34
C GLN A 17 8.07 26.78 -8.18
N ASN A 18 8.83 27.04 -9.25
CA ASN A 18 10.09 27.80 -9.22
C ASN A 18 11.14 27.26 -8.22
N LEU A 19 11.20 25.94 -8.08
CA LEU A 19 12.10 25.23 -7.15
C LEU A 19 13.45 24.86 -7.79
N THR A 20 13.64 25.14 -9.08
CA THR A 20 14.87 24.80 -9.83
C THR A 20 16.10 25.60 -9.41
N SER A 21 15.92 26.70 -8.67
CA SER A 21 16.99 27.54 -8.12
C SER A 21 17.51 27.08 -6.76
N HIS A 22 16.84 26.10 -6.13
CA HIS A 22 17.21 25.62 -4.80
C HIS A 22 18.37 24.63 -4.88
N SER A 23 19.20 24.56 -3.83
CA SER A 23 20.13 23.45 -3.63
C SER A 23 19.38 22.11 -3.60
N LYS A 24 20.07 21.01 -3.90
CA LYS A 24 19.59 19.62 -3.81
C LYS A 24 18.39 19.42 -2.88
N MET A 25 17.23 19.14 -3.46
CA MET A 25 15.98 19.03 -2.70
C MET A 25 15.83 17.64 -2.05
N PRO A 26 15.53 17.53 -0.74
CA PRO A 26 15.19 16.26 -0.12
C PRO A 26 13.80 15.80 -0.55
N LEU A 27 13.66 14.53 -0.91
CA LEU A 27 12.42 13.87 -1.29
C LEU A 27 12.12 12.70 -0.34
N GLY A 28 10.95 12.75 0.29
CA GLY A 28 10.30 11.57 0.88
C GLY A 28 9.50 10.86 -0.19
N PHE A 29 9.79 9.58 -0.44
CA PHE A 29 9.14 8.78 -1.47
C PHE A 29 8.13 7.83 -0.84
N THR A 30 6.87 8.23 -0.80
CA THR A 30 5.78 7.34 -0.40
C THR A 30 5.51 6.33 -1.52
N PHE A 31 5.80 5.05 -1.25
CA PHE A 31 5.66 3.96 -2.21
C PHE A 31 4.83 2.83 -1.62
N SER A 32 3.52 2.88 -1.87
CA SER A 32 2.49 2.03 -1.24
C SER A 32 2.38 0.61 -1.81
N PHE A 33 3.51 -0.07 -1.93
CA PHE A 33 3.60 -1.46 -2.39
C PHE A 33 4.46 -2.28 -1.42
N PRO A 34 4.24 -3.61 -1.36
CA PRO A 34 5.06 -4.50 -0.54
C PRO A 34 6.55 -4.38 -0.89
N CYS A 35 7.35 -3.93 0.07
CA CYS A 35 8.78 -3.78 -0.08
C CYS A 35 9.52 -4.44 1.09
N GLN A 36 10.64 -5.09 0.78
CA GLN A 36 11.62 -5.44 1.80
C GLN A 36 12.52 -4.24 2.03
N GLN A 37 12.33 -3.56 3.16
CA GLN A 37 13.08 -2.37 3.52
C GLN A 37 14.28 -2.74 4.42
N ASN A 38 15.49 -2.52 3.90
CA ASN A 38 16.75 -2.77 4.61
C ASN A 38 17.38 -1.47 5.17
N GLY A 39 16.76 -0.32 4.89
CA GLY A 39 17.13 0.99 5.40
C GLY A 39 16.20 2.06 4.85
N LEU A 40 16.26 3.30 5.36
CA LEU A 40 15.36 4.39 4.94
C LEU A 40 15.42 4.69 3.44
N THR A 41 16.56 4.47 2.79
CA THR A 41 16.73 4.68 1.33
C THR A 41 17.04 3.40 0.57
N ASN A 42 16.69 2.24 1.15
CA ASN A 42 16.92 0.93 0.56
C ASN A 42 15.69 0.05 0.74
N ALA A 43 14.92 -0.11 -0.34
CA ALA A 43 13.72 -0.92 -0.36
C ALA A 43 13.60 -1.66 -1.69
N VAL A 44 13.48 -2.98 -1.63
CA VAL A 44 13.32 -3.86 -2.78
C VAL A 44 11.85 -4.23 -2.94
N LEU A 45 11.27 -3.99 -4.12
CA LEU A 45 9.88 -4.37 -4.40
C LEU A 45 9.74 -5.90 -4.43
N THR A 46 8.86 -6.46 -3.61
CA THR A 46 8.63 -7.92 -3.58
C THR A 46 7.61 -8.37 -4.61
N ASN A 47 6.52 -7.62 -4.77
CA ASN A 47 5.47 -7.89 -5.74
C ASN A 47 4.61 -6.65 -5.96
N TRP A 48 4.04 -6.53 -7.15
CA TRP A 48 3.00 -5.54 -7.38
C TRP A 48 1.66 -5.95 -6.74
N THR A 49 0.86 -4.96 -6.38
CA THR A 49 -0.52 -5.10 -5.89
C THR A 49 -1.40 -4.06 -6.58
N LYS A 50 -2.70 -4.02 -6.26
CA LYS A 50 -3.63 -2.95 -6.71
C LYS A 50 -3.70 -2.77 -8.23
N GLY A 51 -3.46 -3.85 -9.00
CA GLY A 51 -3.52 -3.85 -10.47
C GLY A 51 -2.27 -3.33 -11.20
N PHE A 52 -1.18 -2.99 -10.49
CA PHE A 52 0.09 -2.60 -11.11
C PHE A 52 0.84 -3.81 -11.68
N THR A 53 1.53 -3.62 -12.81
CA THR A 53 2.25 -4.71 -13.53
C THR A 53 3.51 -4.23 -14.27
N ALA A 54 4.13 -3.12 -13.85
CA ALA A 54 5.32 -2.59 -14.53
C ALA A 54 6.48 -3.59 -14.52
N SER A 55 6.99 -3.93 -15.71
CA SER A 55 8.07 -4.90 -15.88
C SER A 55 9.43 -4.34 -15.42
N GLY A 56 10.32 -5.23 -14.97
CA GLY A 56 11.68 -4.88 -14.56
C GLY A 56 11.79 -4.08 -13.27
N VAL A 57 10.76 -4.09 -12.41
CA VAL A 57 10.77 -3.41 -11.10
C VAL A 57 10.74 -4.39 -9.93
N VAL A 58 10.05 -5.53 -10.08
CA VAL A 58 10.00 -6.56 -9.04
C VAL A 58 11.39 -7.15 -8.84
N GLY A 59 11.85 -7.21 -7.59
CA GLY A 59 13.22 -7.62 -7.23
C GLY A 59 14.24 -6.48 -7.27
N GLU A 60 13.87 -5.29 -7.73
CA GLU A 60 14.76 -4.14 -7.84
C GLU A 60 14.58 -3.14 -6.68
N ASN A 61 15.63 -2.38 -6.40
CA ASN A 61 15.59 -1.30 -5.41
C ASN A 61 14.95 -0.04 -6.00
N VAL A 62 13.73 0.27 -5.57
CA VAL A 62 12.92 1.36 -6.17
C VAL A 62 13.50 2.75 -5.91
N VAL A 63 14.25 2.94 -4.81
CA VAL A 63 14.95 4.20 -4.53
C VAL A 63 16.09 4.40 -5.53
N TYR A 64 16.83 3.34 -5.82
CA TYR A 64 17.92 3.40 -6.80
C TYR A 64 17.39 3.62 -8.21
N MET A 65 16.31 2.93 -8.58
CA MET A 65 15.64 3.16 -9.87
C MET A 65 15.19 4.61 -10.05
N LEU A 66 14.63 5.23 -9.01
CA LEU A 66 14.24 6.64 -9.04
C LEU A 66 15.45 7.59 -9.10
N ARG A 67 16.49 7.34 -8.30
CA ARG A 67 17.74 8.11 -8.35
C ARG A 67 18.40 8.04 -9.72
N ASP A 68 18.41 6.87 -10.35
CA ASP A 68 18.97 6.71 -11.69
C ASP A 68 18.11 7.39 -12.75
N ALA A 69 16.78 7.47 -12.56
CA ALA A 69 15.92 8.27 -13.42
C ALA A 69 16.25 9.77 -13.33
N PHE A 70 16.50 10.30 -12.12
CA PHE A 70 16.98 11.68 -11.96
C PHE A 70 18.34 11.90 -12.63
N LYS A 71 19.30 10.99 -12.44
CA LYS A 71 20.62 11.08 -13.11
C LYS A 71 20.52 11.06 -14.64
N ARG A 72 19.67 10.18 -15.21
CA ARG A 72 19.44 10.12 -16.66
C ARG A 72 18.87 11.41 -17.22
N ARG A 73 18.03 12.10 -16.44
CA ARG A 73 17.49 13.41 -16.81
C ARG A 73 18.52 14.53 -16.73
N GLY A 74 19.23 14.64 -15.60
CA GLY A 74 20.28 15.62 -15.38
C GLY A 74 19.82 17.08 -15.21
N ASP A 75 18.52 17.37 -15.28
CA ASP A 75 17.95 18.72 -15.17
C ASP A 75 17.27 19.01 -13.81
N VAL A 76 17.34 18.05 -12.87
CA VAL A 76 16.82 18.17 -11.51
C VAL A 76 17.85 17.67 -10.49
N ASP A 77 17.97 18.38 -9.37
CA ASP A 77 18.84 18.00 -8.25
C ASP A 77 17.98 17.62 -7.04
N ILE A 78 17.68 16.32 -6.93
CA ILE A 78 16.81 15.73 -5.91
C ILE A 78 17.55 14.61 -5.19
N ASP A 79 17.51 14.59 -3.86
CA ASP A 79 17.95 13.46 -3.05
C ASP A 79 16.76 12.72 -2.45
N VAL A 80 16.62 11.43 -2.77
CA VAL A 80 15.66 10.58 -2.07
C VAL A 80 16.23 10.26 -0.68
N VAL A 81 15.68 10.87 0.36
CA VAL A 81 16.19 10.75 1.74
C VAL A 81 15.42 9.72 2.57
N ALA A 82 14.20 9.38 2.16
CA ALA A 82 13.40 8.35 2.79
C ALA A 82 12.44 7.72 1.79
N LEU A 83 12.19 6.43 1.97
CA LEU A 83 11.05 5.71 1.43
C LEU A 83 10.16 5.27 2.58
N LEU A 84 8.86 5.45 2.40
CA LEU A 84 7.85 5.10 3.39
C LEU A 84 6.62 4.47 2.72
N ASN A 85 5.93 3.63 3.49
CA ASN A 85 4.57 3.18 3.15
C ASN A 85 3.58 4.33 3.38
N ASP A 86 2.47 4.38 2.63
CA ASP A 86 1.42 5.40 2.82
C ASP A 86 0.89 5.46 4.25
N THR A 87 0.70 4.31 4.88
CA THR A 87 0.13 4.20 6.22
C THR A 87 1.08 4.76 7.27
N THR A 88 2.39 4.50 7.12
CA THR A 88 3.44 5.15 7.92
C THR A 88 3.47 6.65 7.68
N GLY A 89 3.37 7.09 6.42
CA GLY A 89 3.31 8.51 6.08
C GLY A 89 2.11 9.23 6.68
N THR A 90 0.93 8.59 6.65
CA THR A 90 -0.29 9.10 7.28
C THR A 90 -0.14 9.24 8.79
N MET A 91 0.44 8.23 9.45
CA MET A 91 0.72 8.30 10.88
C MET A 91 1.67 9.48 11.21
N LEU A 92 2.81 9.58 10.51
CA LEU A 92 3.81 10.62 10.75
C LEU A 92 3.29 12.03 10.43
N ALA A 93 2.48 12.18 9.39
CA ALA A 93 1.85 13.45 9.05
C ALA A 93 0.84 13.87 10.14
N CYS A 94 0.09 12.92 10.70
CA CYS A 94 -0.82 13.20 11.80
C CYS A 94 -0.05 13.50 13.11
N SER A 95 1.01 12.75 13.40
CA SER A 95 1.83 12.94 14.61
C SER A 95 2.56 14.28 14.63
N PHE A 96 2.79 14.90 13.47
CA PHE A 96 3.31 16.25 13.38
C PHE A 96 2.36 17.29 14.01
N ILE A 97 1.04 17.06 13.91
CA ILE A 97 0.02 17.96 14.45
C ILE A 97 -0.44 17.49 15.84
N GLU A 98 -0.70 16.19 16.00
CA GLU A 98 -1.18 15.57 17.23
C GLU A 98 -0.09 14.65 17.81
N GLN A 99 0.57 15.12 18.87
CA GLN A 99 1.71 14.42 19.49
C GLN A 99 1.35 13.05 20.08
N HIS A 100 0.06 12.73 20.25
CA HIS A 100 -0.41 11.43 20.73
C HIS A 100 -0.87 10.48 19.61
N CYS A 101 -0.55 10.78 18.34
CA CYS A 101 -0.82 9.87 17.23
C CYS A 101 0.27 8.77 17.15
N TYR A 102 -0.09 7.55 17.56
CA TYR A 102 0.80 6.37 17.53
C TYR A 102 0.35 5.28 16.54
N VAL A 103 -0.76 5.51 15.84
CA VAL A 103 -1.35 4.56 14.89
C VAL A 103 -1.84 5.30 13.66
N GLY A 104 -1.45 4.82 12.49
CA GLY A 104 -2.03 5.19 11.19
C GLY A 104 -2.86 4.05 10.64
N VAL A 105 -4.02 4.36 10.07
CA VAL A 105 -4.88 3.38 9.41
C VAL A 105 -5.30 3.92 8.05
N ILE A 106 -5.16 3.09 7.02
CA ILE A 106 -5.69 3.36 5.68
C ILE A 106 -6.87 2.42 5.44
N VAL A 107 -8.03 3.01 5.13
CA VAL A 107 -9.21 2.29 4.63
C VAL A 107 -9.67 2.99 3.36
N GLY A 108 -9.33 2.43 2.22
CA GLY A 108 -9.63 3.00 0.91
C GLY A 108 -9.71 1.91 -0.15
N THR A 109 -8.99 2.06 -1.27
CA THR A 109 -8.86 0.98 -2.26
C THR A 109 -8.24 -0.27 -1.64
N GLY A 110 -7.24 -0.11 -0.78
CA GLY A 110 -6.69 -1.17 0.08
C GLY A 110 -6.99 -0.92 1.56
N CYS A 111 -6.49 -1.78 2.42
CA CYS A 111 -6.60 -1.64 3.87
C CYS A 111 -5.26 -1.97 4.53
N ASN A 112 -4.71 -1.06 5.34
CA ASN A 112 -3.45 -1.27 6.05
C ASN A 112 -3.39 -0.50 7.39
N ALA A 113 -2.50 -0.93 8.28
CA ALA A 113 -2.18 -0.21 9.51
C ALA A 113 -0.67 -0.11 9.75
N ALA A 114 -0.27 0.97 10.42
CA ALA A 114 1.06 1.18 10.94
C ALA A 114 0.97 1.71 12.37
N TYR A 115 1.93 1.35 13.21
CA TYR A 115 1.96 1.82 14.60
C TYR A 115 3.39 1.95 15.12
N MET A 116 3.57 2.69 16.22
CA MET A 116 4.84 2.75 16.93
C MET A 116 5.00 1.54 17.86
N GLU A 117 6.06 0.75 17.66
CA GLU A 117 6.40 -0.43 18.45
C GLU A 117 7.70 -0.20 19.23
N ARG A 118 7.81 -0.78 20.41
CA ARG A 118 9.06 -0.80 21.19
C ARG A 118 10.05 -1.74 20.52
N LEU A 119 11.29 -1.31 20.32
CA LEU A 119 12.32 -2.10 19.64
C LEU A 119 12.56 -3.47 20.29
N GLU A 120 12.39 -3.59 21.62
CA GLU A 120 12.49 -4.87 22.34
C GLU A 120 11.46 -5.93 21.88
N ASN A 121 10.33 -5.50 21.33
CA ASN A 121 9.27 -6.35 20.80
C ASN A 121 9.49 -6.72 19.31
N VAL A 122 10.57 -6.25 18.69
CA VAL A 122 10.91 -6.52 17.28
C VAL A 122 12.06 -7.55 17.22
N PRO A 123 11.78 -8.86 17.38
CA PRO A 123 12.83 -9.88 17.48
C PRO A 123 13.71 -9.97 16.22
N LYS A 124 13.18 -9.55 15.06
CA LYS A 124 13.91 -9.50 13.79
C LYS A 124 15.13 -8.56 13.80
N LEU A 125 15.16 -7.58 14.72
CA LEU A 125 16.25 -6.61 14.84
C LEU A 125 17.15 -6.88 16.05
N LYS A 126 16.86 -7.93 16.83
CA LYS A 126 17.65 -8.28 18.02
C LYS A 126 19.09 -8.61 17.61
N GLY A 127 20.05 -7.86 18.15
CA GLY A 127 21.48 -8.01 17.84
C GLY A 127 21.92 -7.34 16.53
N ILE A 128 20.99 -6.72 15.79
CA ILE A 128 21.29 -5.89 14.60
C ILE A 128 21.28 -4.42 14.99
N VAL A 129 20.33 -4.00 15.83
CA VAL A 129 20.19 -2.64 16.33
C VAL A 129 20.30 -2.66 17.85
N ASN A 130 21.10 -1.77 18.41
CA ASN A 130 21.17 -1.53 19.84
C ASN A 130 20.89 -0.05 20.09
N SER A 131 19.64 0.29 20.40
CA SER A 131 19.19 1.68 20.50
C SER A 131 20.04 2.53 21.45
N ALA A 132 20.53 1.95 22.55
CA ALA A 132 21.37 2.66 23.51
C ALA A 132 22.79 2.92 22.98
N GLU A 133 23.40 1.94 22.32
CA GLU A 133 24.76 2.08 21.74
C GLU A 133 24.75 2.93 20.47
N ASP A 134 23.68 2.83 19.67
CA ASP A 134 23.52 3.54 18.40
C ASP A 134 22.98 4.98 18.58
N GLY A 135 22.60 5.36 19.81
CA GLY A 135 22.00 6.66 20.10
C GLY A 135 20.64 6.88 19.43
N LEU A 136 19.90 5.79 19.18
CA LEU A 136 18.61 5.80 18.49
C LEU A 136 17.44 5.74 19.48
N PRO A 137 16.23 6.20 19.09
CA PRO A 137 15.02 5.99 19.88
C PRO A 137 14.78 4.50 20.16
N ALA A 138 14.17 4.19 21.31
CA ALA A 138 13.82 2.82 21.72
C ALA A 138 12.57 2.28 21.01
N GLU A 139 12.05 2.99 20.01
CA GLU A 139 10.81 2.70 19.31
C GLU A 139 11.03 2.78 17.79
N MET A 140 10.22 2.04 17.05
CA MET A 140 10.25 1.97 15.59
C MET A 140 8.82 1.89 15.05
N CYS A 141 8.56 2.62 13.98
CA CYS A 141 7.31 2.44 13.23
C CYS A 141 7.28 1.06 12.58
N VAL A 142 6.25 0.28 12.87
CA VAL A 142 5.95 -0.99 12.22
C VAL A 142 4.81 -0.79 11.23
N ASN A 143 5.11 -0.99 9.95
CA ASN A 143 4.09 -1.22 8.94
C ASN A 143 3.65 -2.69 9.02
N THR A 144 2.37 -2.91 9.31
CA THR A 144 1.86 -4.26 9.59
C THR A 144 1.64 -5.09 8.33
N GLU A 145 1.35 -4.45 7.19
CA GLU A 145 0.82 -5.12 5.99
C GLU A 145 -0.33 -6.08 6.33
N TRP A 146 -1.23 -5.65 7.25
CA TRP A 146 -2.25 -6.52 7.84
C TRP A 146 -3.28 -7.10 6.85
N GLY A 147 -3.25 -6.64 5.60
CA GLY A 147 -4.15 -7.10 4.56
C GLY A 147 -4.00 -8.60 4.29
N GLY A 148 -2.80 -9.16 4.52
CA GLY A 148 -2.50 -10.58 4.42
C GLY A 148 -2.92 -11.42 5.63
N PHE A 149 -3.56 -10.84 6.65
CA PHE A 149 -4.11 -11.61 7.76
C PHE A 149 -5.13 -12.64 7.24
N GLY A 150 -5.02 -13.89 7.68
CA GLY A 150 -5.88 -14.99 7.22
C GLY A 150 -5.43 -15.70 5.94
N ASP A 151 -4.36 -15.25 5.27
CA ASP A 151 -3.76 -15.96 4.12
C ASP A 151 -3.30 -17.38 4.48
N ASP A 152 -3.04 -17.65 5.76
CA ASP A 152 -2.68 -18.94 6.34
C ASP A 152 -3.87 -19.81 6.76
N GLY A 153 -5.10 -19.36 6.52
CA GLY A 153 -6.33 -20.04 6.91
C GLY A 153 -6.90 -19.59 8.26
N ALA A 154 -6.24 -18.68 9.00
CA ALA A 154 -6.73 -18.21 10.29
C ALA A 154 -8.12 -17.55 10.24
N LEU A 155 -8.54 -17.06 9.06
CA LEU A 155 -9.85 -16.45 8.85
C LEU A 155 -10.92 -17.40 8.29
N ASP A 156 -10.60 -18.65 7.95
CA ASP A 156 -11.48 -19.53 7.15
C ASP A 156 -12.89 -19.69 7.72
N GLN A 157 -13.01 -19.83 9.04
CA GLN A 157 -14.29 -19.99 9.73
C GLN A 157 -15.18 -18.73 9.72
N PHE A 158 -14.60 -17.56 9.43
CA PHE A 158 -15.31 -16.29 9.41
C PHE A 158 -15.66 -15.83 7.99
N LEU A 159 -15.04 -16.42 6.97
CA LEU A 159 -15.28 -16.06 5.58
C LEU A 159 -16.54 -16.73 5.04
N THR A 160 -17.40 -15.93 4.43
CA THR A 160 -18.62 -16.41 3.77
C THR A 160 -18.29 -17.06 2.42
N ILE A 161 -19.30 -17.71 1.84
CA ILE A 161 -19.21 -18.22 0.46
C ILE A 161 -18.89 -17.11 -0.56
N TYR A 162 -19.32 -15.87 -0.30
CA TYR A 162 -19.09 -14.73 -1.20
C TYR A 162 -17.65 -14.23 -1.10
N ASP A 163 -17.09 -14.20 0.12
CA ASP A 163 -15.68 -13.86 0.32
C ASP A 163 -14.76 -14.88 -0.37
N GLN A 164 -15.07 -16.16 -0.22
CA GLN A 164 -14.33 -17.25 -0.86
C GLN A 164 -14.44 -17.18 -2.39
N GLN A 165 -15.63 -16.94 -2.93
CA GLN A 165 -15.84 -16.79 -4.36
C GLN A 165 -15.10 -15.57 -4.93
N LEU A 166 -15.14 -14.43 -4.22
CA LEU A 166 -14.41 -13.22 -4.60
C LEU A 166 -12.91 -13.48 -4.62
N ASP A 167 -12.36 -14.13 -3.58
CA ASP A 167 -10.94 -14.45 -3.47
C ASP A 167 -10.48 -15.33 -4.63
N GLN A 168 -11.21 -16.40 -4.93
CA GLN A 168 -10.91 -17.31 -6.05
C GLN A 168 -10.90 -16.61 -7.41
N GLN A 169 -11.72 -15.58 -7.59
CA GLN A 169 -11.85 -14.80 -8.83
C GLN A 169 -11.01 -13.52 -8.84
N SER A 170 -10.21 -13.28 -7.80
CA SER A 170 -9.34 -12.10 -7.71
C SER A 170 -8.06 -12.28 -8.53
N LEU A 171 -7.31 -11.19 -8.72
CA LEU A 171 -5.99 -11.23 -9.36
C LEU A 171 -4.92 -11.97 -8.54
N ASN A 172 -5.22 -12.25 -7.27
CA ASN A 172 -4.31 -12.79 -6.28
C ASN A 172 -5.04 -13.78 -5.34
N PRO A 173 -5.54 -14.92 -5.85
CA PRO A 173 -6.26 -15.88 -5.01
C PRO A 173 -5.44 -16.37 -3.81
N GLY A 174 -6.08 -16.50 -2.65
CA GLY A 174 -5.45 -16.93 -1.40
C GLY A 174 -4.52 -15.91 -0.76
N ARG A 175 -4.47 -14.68 -1.30
CA ARG A 175 -3.65 -13.57 -0.78
C ARG A 175 -4.49 -12.37 -0.41
N GLN A 176 -4.00 -11.57 0.54
CA GLN A 176 -4.68 -10.35 0.99
C GLN A 176 -6.11 -10.61 1.47
N ARG A 177 -6.34 -11.74 2.16
CA ARG A 177 -7.69 -12.21 2.50
C ARG A 177 -8.42 -11.28 3.46
N PHE A 178 -7.74 -10.69 4.43
CA PHE A 178 -8.32 -9.67 5.29
C PHE A 178 -8.60 -8.36 4.54
N GLU A 179 -7.71 -7.93 3.64
CA GLU A 179 -7.97 -6.74 2.82
C GLU A 179 -9.23 -6.92 1.98
N LYS A 180 -9.46 -8.12 1.44
CA LYS A 180 -10.63 -8.46 0.62
C LYS A 180 -11.96 -8.35 1.35
N THR A 181 -12.00 -8.50 2.67
CA THR A 181 -13.24 -8.38 3.44
C THR A 181 -13.54 -6.94 3.88
N ILE A 182 -12.56 -6.03 3.82
CA ILE A 182 -12.67 -4.67 4.36
C ILE A 182 -12.58 -3.59 3.29
N SER A 183 -11.70 -3.72 2.30
CA SER A 183 -11.33 -2.60 1.44
C SER A 183 -12.40 -2.28 0.39
N GLY A 184 -12.42 -1.02 -0.05
CA GLY A 184 -13.34 -0.54 -1.05
C GLY A 184 -13.19 -1.22 -2.42
N MET A 185 -12.00 -1.74 -2.75
CA MET A 185 -11.80 -2.50 -4.00
C MET A 185 -12.68 -3.75 -4.08
N TYR A 186 -13.04 -4.34 -2.92
CA TYR A 186 -13.68 -5.66 -2.86
C TYR A 186 -15.09 -5.60 -2.26
N MET A 187 -15.37 -4.64 -1.38
CA MET A 187 -16.66 -4.52 -0.69
C MET A 187 -17.86 -4.50 -1.64
N GLY A 188 -17.78 -3.74 -2.74
CA GLY A 188 -18.86 -3.70 -3.75
C GLY A 188 -19.07 -5.04 -4.45
N GLU A 189 -18.01 -5.81 -4.65
CA GLU A 189 -18.07 -7.11 -5.30
C GLU A 189 -18.67 -8.19 -4.38
N ILE A 190 -18.39 -8.15 -3.07
CA ILE A 190 -19.06 -9.02 -2.08
C ILE A 190 -20.57 -8.77 -2.10
N VAL A 191 -20.99 -7.50 -2.08
CA VAL A 191 -22.40 -7.11 -2.16
C VAL A 191 -23.00 -7.60 -3.48
N ARG A 192 -22.29 -7.42 -4.60
CA ARG A 192 -22.74 -7.87 -5.92
C ARG A 192 -23.00 -9.39 -5.94
N LEU A 193 -22.06 -10.18 -5.43
CA LEU A 193 -22.17 -11.64 -5.36
C LEU A 193 -23.36 -12.09 -4.51
N ALA A 194 -23.58 -11.46 -3.36
CA ALA A 194 -24.73 -11.75 -2.51
C ALA A 194 -26.06 -11.39 -3.19
N LEU A 195 -26.14 -10.23 -3.84
CA LEU A 195 -27.34 -9.82 -4.58
C LEU A 195 -27.61 -10.75 -5.78
N GLU A 196 -26.57 -11.18 -6.48
CA GLU A 196 -26.67 -12.10 -7.62
C GLU A 196 -27.20 -13.48 -7.17
N ASP A 197 -26.72 -14.03 -6.05
CA ASP A 197 -27.27 -15.27 -5.47
C ASP A 197 -28.76 -15.14 -5.14
N LEU A 198 -29.13 -14.08 -4.42
CA LEU A 198 -30.53 -13.83 -4.03
C LEU A 198 -31.45 -13.62 -5.25
N ALA A 199 -30.97 -12.92 -6.28
CA ALA A 199 -31.71 -12.74 -7.53
C ALA A 199 -31.91 -14.08 -8.24
N ARG A 200 -30.86 -14.88 -8.41
CA ARG A 200 -30.95 -16.21 -9.05
C ARG A 200 -31.88 -17.17 -8.31
N ARG A 201 -32.02 -17.00 -7.00
CA ARG A 201 -32.96 -17.75 -6.16
C ARG A 201 -34.40 -17.23 -6.21
N GLY A 202 -34.66 -16.18 -7.00
CA GLY A 202 -35.97 -15.54 -7.13
C GLY A 202 -36.39 -14.72 -5.91
N LEU A 203 -35.47 -14.42 -5.00
CA LEU A 203 -35.75 -13.69 -3.75
C LEU A 203 -35.65 -12.17 -3.94
N LEU A 204 -34.87 -11.71 -4.94
CA LEU A 204 -34.74 -10.32 -5.32
C LEU A 204 -34.97 -10.13 -6.83
N PHE A 205 -35.30 -8.90 -7.22
CA PHE A 205 -35.37 -8.43 -8.61
C PHE A 205 -36.20 -9.31 -9.55
N SER A 206 -37.22 -10.01 -9.03
CA SER A 206 -38.07 -10.94 -9.80
C SER A 206 -37.28 -12.01 -10.57
N GLY A 207 -36.08 -12.38 -10.10
CA GLY A 207 -35.20 -13.33 -10.79
C GLY A 207 -34.20 -12.70 -11.75
N ASP A 208 -34.28 -11.40 -12.04
CA ASP A 208 -33.40 -10.72 -12.99
C ASP A 208 -32.06 -10.34 -12.33
N SER A 209 -30.98 -11.02 -12.75
CA SER A 209 -29.62 -10.71 -12.31
C SER A 209 -28.79 -9.98 -13.37
N THR A 210 -29.38 -9.57 -14.50
CA THR A 210 -28.63 -9.11 -15.69
C THR A 210 -27.72 -7.92 -15.42
N ARG A 211 -28.15 -6.97 -14.59
CA ARG A 211 -27.35 -5.77 -14.26
C ARG A 211 -26.31 -6.01 -13.16
N ILE A 212 -26.51 -7.03 -12.34
CA ILE A 212 -25.66 -7.35 -11.18
C ILE A 212 -24.72 -8.52 -11.46
N SER A 213 -24.78 -9.12 -12.64
CA SER A 213 -23.80 -10.13 -13.09
C SER A 213 -22.49 -9.51 -13.59
N GLU A 214 -22.48 -8.20 -13.88
CA GLU A 214 -21.28 -7.48 -14.33
C GLU A 214 -20.37 -7.14 -13.14
N ARG A 215 -19.14 -7.66 -13.16
CA ARG A 215 -18.13 -7.40 -12.12
C ARG A 215 -17.86 -5.90 -11.99
N GLY A 216 -17.81 -5.41 -10.76
CA GLY A 216 -17.53 -4.00 -10.48
C GLY A 216 -18.68 -3.03 -10.81
N CYS A 217 -19.90 -3.52 -11.10
CA CYS A 217 -21.07 -2.65 -11.29
C CYS A 217 -21.48 -1.89 -10.02
N ILE A 218 -21.01 -2.36 -8.85
CA ILE A 218 -21.14 -1.68 -7.56
C ILE A 218 -19.76 -1.16 -7.16
N SER A 219 -19.55 0.15 -7.30
CA SER A 219 -18.29 0.81 -6.98
C SER A 219 -18.38 1.52 -5.62
N THR A 220 -17.28 1.51 -4.87
CA THR A 220 -17.12 2.32 -3.64
C THR A 220 -16.44 3.66 -3.92
N LYS A 221 -16.06 3.96 -5.17
CA LYS A 221 -15.67 5.33 -5.55
C LYS A 221 -16.90 6.21 -5.32
N MET A 222 -16.87 7.04 -4.29
CA MET A 222 -17.96 7.97 -4.02
C MET A 222 -18.18 8.88 -5.24
N VAL A 223 -19.47 9.06 -5.52
CA VAL A 223 -20.07 10.22 -6.19
C VAL A 223 -19.67 11.50 -5.47
#